data_AF-A0A946P3D3-F1
#
_entry.id   AF-A0A946P3D3-F1
#
_cell.length_a   1.000
_cell.length_b   1.000
_cell.length_c   1.000
_cell.angle_alpha   90.00
_cell.angle_beta   90.00
_cell.angle_gamma   90.00
#
_symmetry.space_group_name_H-M   'P 1'
#
loop_
_entity.id
_entity.type
_entity.pdbx_description
1 polymer ?
#
loop_
_entity_poly.entity_id
_entity_poly.type
_entity_poly.pdbx_seq_one_letter_code
_entity_poly.pdbx_strand_id
1 'polypeptide(L)' 'MDNILSCPHCKNLFSEDVNASKLNCETCDIDFDVKEGIPILIPKLSEPLQK' A
#
# COMPACT_ATOMS: atom_id res chain seq x y z
N MET A 1 -7.50 9.31 -16.01
CA MET A 1 -7.18 7.90 -15.72
C MET A 1 -7.02 7.85 -14.22
N ASP A 2 -8.03 7.35 -13.53
CA ASP A 2 -8.02 7.26 -12.07
C ASP A 2 -7.04 6.16 -11.65
N ASN A 3 -5.93 6.54 -11.01
CA ASN A 3 -4.97 5.58 -10.45
C ASN A 3 -5.58 5.01 -9.16
N ILE A 4 -6.31 3.92 -9.30
CA ILE A 4 -6.93 3.23 -8.18
C ILE A 4 -5.84 2.46 -7.42
N LEU A 5 -5.56 2.90 -6.19
CA LEU A 5 -4.65 2.23 -5.26
C LEU A 5 -5.43 1.23 -4.40
N SER A 6 -4.95 -0.01 -4.32
CA SER A 6 -5.55 -1.08 -3.52
C SER A 6 -4.51 -1.74 -2.62
N CYS A 7 -4.96 -2.20 -1.45
CA CYS A 7 -4.12 -2.87 -0.48
C CYS A 7 -3.58 -4.19 -1.05
N PRO A 8 -2.26 -4.44 -1.02
CA PRO A 8 -1.68 -5.67 -1.57
C PRO A 8 -2.07 -6.93 -0.77
N HIS A 9 -2.57 -6.77 0.46
CA HIS A 9 -2.99 -7.89 1.32
C HIS A 9 -4.44 -8.31 1.10
N CYS A 10 -5.40 -7.38 1.21
CA CYS A 10 -6.83 -7.68 1.15
C CYS A 10 -7.50 -7.27 -0.16
N LYS A 11 -6.78 -6.56 -1.04
CA LYS A 11 -7.29 -6.01 -2.32
C LYS A 11 -8.39 -4.96 -2.18
N ASN A 12 -8.75 -4.56 -0.96
CA ASN A 12 -9.64 -3.41 -0.75
C ASN A 12 -8.94 -2.12 -1.16
N LEU A 13 -9.75 -1.15 -1.57
CA LEU A 13 -9.29 0.19 -1.90
C LEU A 13 -8.75 0.88 -0.65
N PHE A 14 -7.69 1.66 -0.83
CA PHE A 14 -7.31 2.63 0.19
C PHE A 14 -8.34 3.75 0.22
N SER A 15 -8.61 4.29 1.41
CA SER A 15 -9.39 5.52 1.53
C SER A 15 -8.64 6.66 0.82
N GLU A 16 -9.36 7.44 0.02
CA GLU A 16 -8.81 8.44 -0.90
C GLU A 16 -8.11 9.58 -0.14
N ASP A 17 -6.82 9.42 0.13
CA ASP A 17 -5.97 10.47 0.68
C ASP A 17 -4.72 10.62 -0.19
N VAL A 18 -4.95 11.17 -1.40
CA VAL A 18 -3.97 11.28 -2.49
C VAL A 18 -2.75 12.15 -2.12
N ASN A 19 -2.84 12.92 -1.04
CA ASN A 19 -1.77 13.79 -0.53
C ASN A 19 -1.19 13.32 0.82
N ALA A 20 -1.65 12.20 1.37
CA ALA A 20 -1.15 11.73 2.63
C ALA A 20 0.23 11.08 2.45
N SER A 21 1.17 11.36 3.36
CA SER A 21 2.47 10.68 3.42
C SER A 21 2.36 9.20 3.79
N LYS A 22 1.14 8.71 4.04
CA LYS A 22 0.82 7.34 4.42
C LYS A 22 -0.50 6.92 3.79
N LEU A 23 -0.58 5.65 3.39
CA LEU A 23 -1.83 5.00 3.02
C LEU A 23 -2.23 4.04 4.13
N ASN A 24 -3.40 4.24 4.71
CA ASN A 24 -3.95 3.32 5.70
C ASN A 24 -4.97 2.38 5.03
N CYS A 25 -4.83 1.08 5.27
CA CYS A 25 -5.88 0.13 4.95
C CYS A 25 -6.72 -0.17 6.20
N GLU A 26 -7.91 0.40 6.29
CA GLU A 26 -8.82 0.20 7.44
C GLU A 26 -9.23 -1.26 7.64
N THR A 27 -9.24 -2.06 6.57
CA THR A 27 -9.59 -3.49 6.65
C THR A 27 -8.46 -4.33 7.25
N CYS A 28 -7.21 -4.00 6.90
CA CYS A 28 -6.05 -4.72 7.42
C CYS A 28 -5.51 -4.10 8.71
N ASP A 29 -5.90 -2.87 9.02
CA ASP A 29 -5.31 -2.02 10.04
C ASP A 29 -3.78 -1.88 9.84
N ILE A 30 -3.37 -1.62 8.59
CA ILE A 30 -1.96 -1.50 8.19
C ILE A 30 -1.72 -0.15 7.52
N ASP A 31 -0.67 0.53 7.95
CA ASP A 31 -0.12 1.71 7.30
C ASP A 31 0.98 1.35 6.29
N PHE A 32 0.93 1.96 5.11
CA PHE A 32 1.97 1.91 4.09
C PHE A 32 2.58 3.30 3.93
N ASP A 33 3.91 3.37 3.89
CA ASP A 33 4.63 4.63 3.65
C ASP A 33 4.48 5.10 2.20
N VAL A 34 4.41 6.41 2.02
CA VAL A 34 4.51 7.08 0.71
C VAL A 34 5.79 7.89 0.68
N LYS A 35 6.73 7.51 -0.19
CA LYS A 35 8.03 8.21 -0.36
C LYS A 35 8.07 8.88 -1.72
N GLU A 36 8.31 10.19 -1.75
CA GLU A 36 8.38 10.98 -2.99
C GLU A 36 7.13 10.86 -3.88
N GLY A 37 5.94 10.71 -3.25
CA GLY A 37 4.68 10.47 -3.96
C GLY A 37 4.47 9.04 -4.46
N ILE A 38 5.40 8.12 -4.15
CA ILE A 38 5.34 6.71 -4.53
C ILE A 38 4.96 5.87 -3.29
N PRO A 39 3.79 5.21 -3.28
CA PRO A 39 3.40 4.33 -2.19
C PRO A 39 4.21 3.03 -2.18
N ILE A 40 4.74 2.67 -1.01
CA ILE A 40 5.55 1.45 -0.82
C ILE A 40 4.63 0.31 -0.39
N LEU A 41 4.03 -0.36 -1.37
CA LEU A 41 3.11 -1.48 -1.19
C LEU A 41 3.86 -2.83 -1.25
N ILE A 42 4.73 -3.07 -0.29
CA ILE A 42 5.46 -4.34 -0.20
C ILE A 42 4.63 -5.31 0.64
N PRO A 43 3.93 -6.30 0.04
CA PRO A 43 3.41 -7.42 0.83
C PRO A 43 4.61 -8.06 1.53
N LYS A 44 4.51 -8.35 2.83
CA LYS A 44 5.57 -9.06 3.59
C LYS A 44 6.14 -10.15 2.69
N LEU A 45 7.35 -9.93 2.16
CA LEU A 45 8.01 -10.90 1.32
C LEU A 45 8.08 -12.16 2.18
N SER A 46 7.39 -13.22 1.77
CA SER A 46 7.90 -14.55 2.05
C SER A 46 9.39 -14.50 1.68
N GLU A 47 10.23 -14.78 2.67
CA GLU A 47 11.69 -14.72 2.61
C GLU A 47 12.26 -15.36 1.33
N PRO A 48 13.49 -14.98 0.96
CA PRO A 48 13.91 -14.64 -0.40
C PRO A 48 13.87 -15.79 -1.40
N LEU A 49 13.73 -15.47 -2.69
CA LEU A 49 14.34 -16.26 -3.76
C LEU A 49 15.86 -16.09 -3.64
N GLN A 50 16.47 -16.78 -2.69
CA GLN A 50 17.92 -16.91 -2.58
C GLN A 50 18.42 -17.87 -3.67
N LYS A 51 19.10 -17.25 -4.66
CA LYS A 51 19.90 -17.80 -5.78
C LYS A 51 19.15 -18.33 -7.00
#